data_AF-A0A1H6A7Y1-F1
#
_entry.id   AF-A0A1H6A7Y1-F1
#
_cell.length_a   1.000
_cell.length_b   1.000
_cell.length_c   1.000
_cell.angle_alpha   90.00
_cell.angle_beta   90.00
_cell.angle_gamma   90.00
#
_symmetry.space_group_name_H-M   'P 1'
#
loop_
_entity.id
_entity.type
_entity.pdbx_description
1 polymer ?
#
loop_
_entity_poly.entity_id
_entity_poly.type
_entity_poly.pdbx_seq_one_letter_code
_entity_poly.pdbx_strand_id
1 'polypeptide(L)' 'MKVMFTGFAAAILIAVGAYYGLHAIGFSSADTTASPSVRVGGAGPEGSYRP' A
#
# COMPACT_ATOMS: atom_id res chain seq x y z
N MET A 1 -18.68 -16.17 21.93
CA MET A 1 -17.28 -15.73 21.79
C MET A 1 -16.52 -16.43 20.67
N LYS A 2 -16.80 -17.70 20.33
CA LYS A 2 -16.08 -18.46 19.28
C LYS A 2 -16.15 -17.85 17.87
N VAL A 3 -17.24 -17.14 17.56
CA VAL A 3 -17.44 -16.46 16.26
C VAL A 3 -16.44 -15.33 16.02
N MET A 4 -16.05 -14.61 17.07
CA MET A 4 -15.04 -13.55 16.96
C MET A 4 -13.67 -14.12 16.61
N PHE A 5 -13.28 -15.23 17.25
CA PHE A 5 -12.02 -15.90 16.94
C PHE A 5 -11.99 -16.53 15.55
N THR A 6 -13.12 -17.08 15.07
CA THR A 6 -13.19 -17.60 13.70
C THR A 6 -13.10 -16.51 12.64
N GLY A 7 -13.71 -15.34 12.87
CA GLY A 7 -13.59 -14.20 11.96
C GLY A 7 -12.15 -13.67 11.90
N PHE A 8 -11.49 -13.58 13.05
CA PHE A 8 -10.08 -13.19 13.13
C PHE A 8 -9.15 -14.17 12.42
N ALA A 9 -9.33 -15.48 12.65
CA ALA A 9 -8.56 -16.51 11.97
C ALA A 9 -8.75 -16.47 10.44
N ALA A 10 -10.00 -16.27 9.97
CA ALA A 10 -10.28 -16.12 8.54
C ALA A 10 -9.57 -14.90 7.93
N ALA A 11 -9.57 -13.76 8.63
CA ALA A 11 -8.87 -12.55 8.17
C ALA A 11 -7.35 -12.77 8.02
N ILE A 12 -6.73 -13.48 8.98
CA ILE A 12 -5.30 -13.83 8.90
C ILE A 12 -5.02 -14.70 7.66
N LEU A 13 -5.82 -15.74 7.44
CA LEU A 13 -5.64 -16.65 6.30
C LEU A 13 -5.75 -15.90 4.97
N ILE A 14 -6.71 -14.99 4.86
CA ILE A 14 -6.88 -14.14 3.68
C ILE A 14 -5.67 -13.21 3.50
N ALA A 15 -5.18 -12.58 4.57
CA ALA A 15 -4.04 -11.67 4.50
C ALA A 15 -2.75 -12.39 4.06
N VAL A 16 -2.48 -13.58 4.60
CA VAL A 16 -1.32 -14.40 4.24
C VAL A 16 -1.45 -14.88 2.78
N GLY A 17 -2.62 -15.37 2.39
CA GLY A 17 -2.88 -15.79 1.02
C GLY A 17 -2.74 -14.66 0.02
N ALA A 18 -3.22 -13.46 0.38
CA ALA A 18 -3.05 -12.25 -0.42
C ALA A 18 -1.58 -11.84 -0.51
N TYR A 19 -0.81 -11.87 0.59
CA TYR A 19 0.61 -11.51 0.56
C TYR A 19 1.40 -12.36 -0.45
N TYR A 20 1.27 -13.68 -0.40
CA TYR A 20 1.98 -14.55 -1.34
C TYR A 20 1.35 -14.58 -2.73
N GLY A 21 0.02 -14.61 -2.82
CA GLY A 21 -0.69 -14.67 -4.09
C GLY A 21 -0.55 -13.40 -4.92
N LEU A 22 -0.67 -12.24 -4.27
CA LEU A 22 -0.53 -10.93 -4.91
C LEU A 22 0.93 -10.66 -5.32
N HIS A 23 1.89 -11.10 -4.49
CA HIS A 23 3.31 -11.05 -4.82
C HIS A 23 3.65 -11.93 -6.03
N ALA A 24 3.06 -13.12 -6.15
CA ALA A 24 3.27 -14.02 -7.29
C ALA A 24 2.74 -13.47 -8.61
N ILE A 25 1.67 -12.67 -8.58
CA ILE A 25 1.11 -12.02 -9.78
C ILE A 25 1.66 -10.61 -10.03
N GLY A 26 2.67 -10.18 -9.27
CA GLY A 26 3.35 -8.90 -9.46
C GLY A 26 2.53 -7.66 -9.06
N PHE A 27 1.42 -7.84 -8.34
CA PHE A 27 0.67 -6.71 -7.80
C PHE A 27 1.43 -6.12 -6.61
N SER A 28 2.03 -4.95 -6.81
CA SER A 28 2.68 -4.17 -5.77
C SER A 28 1.78 -3.02 -5.34
N SER A 29 1.55 -2.87 -4.04
CA SER A 29 0.85 -1.69 -3.49
C SER A 29 1.62 -0.40 -3.76
N ALA A 30 2.93 -0.49 -4.05
CA ALA A 30 3.73 0.65 -4.49
C ALA A 30 3.27 1.16 -5.87
N ASP A 31 2.94 0.28 -6.82
CA ASP A 31 2.49 0.69 -8.17
C ASP A 31 1.09 1.33 -8.17
N THR A 32 0.21 0.93 -7.25
CA THR A 32 -1.17 1.47 -7.18
C THR A 32 -1.26 2.74 -6.31
N THR A 33 -0.38 2.89 -5.31
CA THR A 33 -0.43 4.01 -4.35
C THR A 33 0.50 5.16 -4.74
N ALA A 34 1.56 4.89 -5.51
CA ALA A 34 2.46 5.93 -6.01
C ALA A 34 1.88 6.56 -7.28
N SER A 35 0.93 7.48 -7.13
CA SER A 35 0.62 8.40 -8.24
C SER A 35 1.86 9.26 -8.53
N PRO A 36 2.27 9.44 -9.81
CA PRO A 36 3.37 10.35 -10.18
C PRO A 36 3.16 11.81 -9.70
N SER A 37 1.93 12.15 -9.31
CA SER A 37 1.51 13.49 -8.89
C SER A 37 1.97 13.87 -7.48
N VAL A 38 2.34 12.91 -6.62
CA VAL A 38 2.76 13.21 -5.23
C VAL A 38 4.26 12.92 -5.05
N ARG A 39 5.10 13.73 -5.69
CA ARG A 39 6.52 13.81 -5.32
C ARG A 39 6.66 14.66 -4.05
N VAL A 40 6.93 14.00 -2.92
CA VAL A 40 7.35 14.64 -1.66
C VAL A 40 8.76 15.20 -1.85
N GLY A 41 8.85 16.37 -2.48
CA GLY A 41 10.14 17.03 -2.76
C GLY A 41 10.07 18.21 -3.75
N GLY A 42 8.95 18.40 -4.45
CA GLY A 42 8.77 19.52 -5.40
C GLY A 42 8.00 20.72 -4.84
N ALA A 43 7.46 20.62 -3.63
CA ALA A 43 6.59 21.64 -3.02
C ALA A 43 7.25 22.33 -1.81
N GLY A 44 8.58 22.41 -1.79
CA GLY A 44 9.32 23.24 -0.84
C GLY A 44 9.47 24.68 -1.35
N PRO A 45 9.66 25.67 -0.46
CA PRO A 45 9.72 27.10 -0.79
C PRO A 45 10.90 27.54 -1.70
N GLU A 46 11.69 26.58 -2.18
CA GLU A 46 12.89 26.75 -3.02
C GLU A 46 12.56 27.03 -4.50
N GLY A 47 11.29 26.94 -4.92
CA GLY A 47 10.88 27.05 -6.32
C GLY A 47 10.78 28.47 -6.90
N SER A 48 11.06 29.52 -6.13
CA SER A 48 10.78 30.92 -6.52
C SER A 48 12.02 31.78 -6.84
N TYR A 49 13.24 31.21 -6.85
CA TYR A 49 14.44 31.97 -7.21
C TYR A 49 15.12 31.40 -8.46
N ARG A 50 14.73 31.96 -9.62
CA ARG A 50 15.54 31.99 -10.84
C ARG A 50 15.49 33.42 -11.39
N PRO A 51 16.65 34.09 -11.66
CA PRO A 51 16.67 35.40 -12.30
C PRO A 51 16.13 35.34 -13.73
#